data_AF-A0A966LXK3-F1
#
_entry.id   AF-A0A966LXK3-F1
#
_cell.length_a   1.000
_cell.length_b   1.000
_cell.length_c   1.000
_cell.angle_alpha   90.00
_cell.angle_beta   90.00
_cell.angle_gamma   90.00
#
_symmetry.space_group_name_H-M   'P 1'
#
loop_
_entity.id
_entity.type
_entity.pdbx_description
1 polymer ?
#
loop_
_entity_poly.entity_id
_entity_poly.type
_entity_poly.pdbx_seq_one_letter_code
_entity_poly.pdbx_strand_id
1 'polypeptide(L)'
;KIYSEGIKKFKLKKAKVFIEHAKGYVPLGKPSIIIAVSCKHRSEAYKLSRYLIEQIKIRAPIWKKEYYKNQKSEWLKGTSIRIK
;
A
#
# COMPACT_ATOMS: atom_id res chain seq x y z
N LYS A 1 3.78 -4.72 -11.76
CA LYS A 1 3.69 -3.40 -12.42
C LYS A 1 4.20 -2.24 -11.54
N ILE A 2 3.59 -1.96 -10.38
CA ILE A 2 4.03 -0.87 -9.49
C ILE A 2 5.50 -1.01 -9.08
N TYR A 3 5.93 -2.23 -8.69
CA TYR A 3 7.33 -2.52 -8.37
C TYR A 3 8.31 -2.11 -9.47
N SER A 4 8.09 -2.58 -10.70
CA SER A 4 8.97 -2.28 -11.84
C SER A 4 9.02 -0.78 -12.17
N GLU A 5 7.93 -0.05 -12.00
CA GLU A 5 7.92 1.41 -12.17
C GLU A 5 8.77 2.12 -11.11
N GLY A 6 8.68 1.67 -9.85
CA GLY A 6 9.49 2.21 -8.75
C GLY A 6 11.00 1.98 -8.95
N ILE A 7 11.40 0.77 -9.37
CA ILE A 7 12.79 0.45 -9.69
C ILE A 7 13.34 1.38 -10.78
N LYS A 8 12.57 1.58 -11.86
CA LYS A 8 12.96 2.48 -12.96
C LYS A 8 13.03 3.94 -12.51
N LYS A 9 12.01 4.43 -11.80
CA LYS A 9 11.91 5.83 -11.34
C LYS A 9 13.10 6.23 -10.48
N PHE A 10 13.54 5.36 -9.58
CA PHE A 10 14.66 5.64 -8.66
C PHE A 10 16.00 5.09 -9.15
N LYS A 11 16.07 4.55 -10.38
CA LYS A 11 17.29 4.00 -10.98
C LYS A 11 17.99 2.98 -10.07
N LEU A 12 17.22 2.12 -9.41
CA LEU A 12 17.75 1.17 -8.43
C LEU A 12 18.39 -0.03 -9.12
N LYS A 13 19.62 -0.37 -8.74
CA LYS A 13 20.33 -1.53 -9.29
C LYS A 13 19.77 -2.86 -8.79
N LYS A 14 19.39 -2.93 -7.51
CA LYS A 14 18.85 -4.15 -6.88
C LYS A 14 17.98 -3.78 -5.69
N ALA A 15 16.79 -4.37 -5.62
CA ALA A 15 15.94 -4.33 -4.44
C ALA A 15 15.20 -5.67 -4.30
N LYS A 16 14.84 -6.04 -3.07
CA LYS A 16 13.87 -7.09 -2.78
C LYS A 16 12.68 -6.45 -2.08
N VAL A 17 11.48 -6.86 -2.47
CA VAL A 17 10.23 -6.28 -1.94
C VAL A 17 9.27 -7.42 -1.60
N PHE A 18 8.66 -7.33 -0.44
CA PHE A 18 7.52 -8.15 -0.04
C PHE A 18 6.33 -7.23 0.25
N ILE A 19 5.17 -7.56 -0.31
CA ILE A 19 3.92 -6.80 -0.12
C ILE A 19 2.82 -7.82 0.10
N GLU A 20 2.11 -7.69 1.22
CA GLU A 20 0.94 -8.49 1.52
C GLU A 20 -0.17 -7.56 2.03
N HIS A 21 -1.41 -7.78 1.57
CA HIS A 21 -2.57 -7.04 2.01
C HIS A 21 -3.61 -7.99 2.58
N ALA A 22 -4.12 -7.69 3.76
CA ALA A 22 -5.15 -8.47 4.41
C ALA A 22 -6.42 -8.56 3.55
N LYS A 23 -7.09 -9.71 3.62
CA LYS A 23 -8.38 -9.98 2.97
C LYS A 23 -9.41 -10.35 4.02
N GLY A 24 -10.68 -10.06 3.75
CA GLY A 24 -11.77 -10.32 4.69
C GLY A 24 -11.80 -9.34 5.85
N TYR A 25 -12.19 -9.83 7.04
CA TYR A 25 -12.38 -9.00 8.23
C TYR A 25 -11.04 -8.65 8.88
N VAL A 26 -10.83 -7.36 9.15
CA VAL A 26 -9.64 -6.85 9.86
C VAL A 26 -10.11 -6.11 11.12
N PRO A 27 -9.77 -6.59 12.33
CA PRO A 27 -10.14 -5.90 13.56
C PRO A 27 -9.49 -4.51 13.65
N LEU A 28 -10.13 -3.61 14.39
CA LEU A 28 -9.59 -2.27 14.66
C LEU A 28 -8.19 -2.36 15.27
N GLY A 29 -7.29 -1.49 14.80
CA GLY A 29 -5.89 -1.44 15.24
C GLY A 29 -4.98 -2.54 14.68
N LYS A 30 -5.50 -3.50 13.89
CA LYS A 30 -4.66 -4.52 13.23
C LYS A 30 -4.13 -4.03 11.88
N PRO A 31 -2.91 -4.45 11.49
CA PRO A 31 -2.34 -4.05 10.21
C PRO A 31 -3.15 -4.62 9.04
N SER A 32 -3.51 -3.76 8.09
CA SER A 32 -4.22 -4.17 6.86
C SER A 32 -3.28 -4.41 5.68
N ILE A 33 -2.05 -3.93 5.75
CA ILE A 33 -1.03 -4.08 4.72
C ILE A 33 0.36 -4.10 5.38
N ILE A 34 1.26 -4.92 4.85
CA ILE A 34 2.68 -4.92 5.19
C ILE A 34 3.48 -4.73 3.90
N ILE A 35 4.50 -3.88 3.97
CA ILE A 35 5.47 -3.66 2.89
C ILE A 35 6.86 -3.74 3.50
N ALA A 36 7.67 -4.70 3.05
CA ALA A 36 9.07 -4.81 3.41
C ALA A 36 9.94 -4.54 2.18
N VAL A 37 10.95 -3.70 2.33
CA VAL A 37 11.87 -3.30 1.24
C VAL A 37 13.30 -3.44 1.71
N SER A 38 14.10 -4.16 0.92
CA SER A 38 15.55 -4.28 1.09
C SER A 38 16.25 -3.69 -0.13
N CYS A 39 17.13 -2.71 0.11
CA CYS A 39 17.97 -2.07 -0.92
C CYS A 39 19.43 -1.99 -0.43
N LYS A 40 20.35 -1.58 -1.30
CA LYS A 40 21.77 -1.43 -0.95
C LYS A 40 21.97 -0.29 0.06
N HIS A 41 21.28 0.83 -0.12
CA HIS A 41 21.34 1.97 0.79
C HIS A 41 19.97 2.28 1.41
N ARG A 42 19.97 2.68 2.69
CA ARG A 42 18.73 2.95 3.44
C ARG A 42 17.84 4.01 2.79
N SER A 43 18.42 5.03 2.17
CA SER A 43 17.68 6.10 1.50
C SER A 43 16.86 5.59 0.32
N GLU A 44 17.37 4.60 -0.41
CA GLU A 44 16.67 3.93 -1.51
C GLU A 44 15.48 3.12 -0.98
N ALA A 45 15.67 2.39 0.12
CA ALA A 45 14.63 1.59 0.74
C ALA A 45 13.44 2.45 1.20
N TYR A 46 13.70 3.59 1.83
CA TYR A 46 12.65 4.51 2.25
C TYR A 46 11.90 5.13 1.05
N LYS A 47 12.63 5.59 0.02
CA LYS A 47 12.02 6.15 -1.18
C LYS A 47 11.13 5.13 -1.90
N LEU A 48 11.63 3.91 -2.07
CA LEU A 48 10.87 2.85 -2.73
C LEU A 48 9.67 2.42 -1.89
N SER A 49 9.83 2.20 -0.57
CA SER A 49 8.72 1.85 0.32
C SER A 49 7.60 2.88 0.28
N ARG A 50 7.94 4.18 0.38
CA ARG A 50 6.98 5.28 0.27
C ARG A 50 6.27 5.28 -1.08
N TYR A 51 7.01 5.11 -2.18
CA TYR A 51 6.40 5.05 -3.51
C TYR A 51 5.42 3.88 -3.66
N LEU A 52 5.77 2.69 -3.15
CA LEU A 52 4.94 1.50 -3.25
C LEU A 52 3.60 1.71 -2.55
N ILE A 53 3.57 2.18 -1.29
CA ILE A 53 2.32 2.38 -0.55
C ILE A 53 1.40 3.40 -1.24
N GLU A 54 1.96 4.51 -1.73
CA GLU A 54 1.18 5.55 -2.41
C GLU A 54 0.55 5.02 -3.69
N GLN A 55 1.33 4.32 -4.54
CA GLN A 55 0.78 3.76 -5.77
C GLN A 55 -0.22 2.63 -5.53
N ILE A 56 -0.03 1.82 -4.47
CA ILE A 56 -1.00 0.79 -4.08
C ILE A 56 -2.33 1.43 -3.67
N LYS A 57 -2.30 2.48 -2.83
CA LYS A 57 -3.53 3.16 -2.39
C LYS A 57 -4.28 3.85 -3.52
N ILE A 58 -3.58 4.23 -4.60
CA ILE A 58 -4.20 4.86 -5.78
C ILE A 58 -4.76 3.82 -6.75
N ARG A 59 -4.03 2.73 -7.00
CA ARG A 59 -4.27 1.86 -8.16
C ARG A 59 -4.79 0.48 -7.81
N ALA A 60 -4.60 0.00 -6.58
CA ALA A 60 -5.04 -1.34 -6.21
C ALA A 60 -6.57 -1.36 -6.06
N PRO A 61 -7.26 -2.31 -6.71
CA PRO A 61 -8.71 -2.44 -6.60
C PRO A 61 -9.09 -3.03 -5.24
N ILE A 62 -9.07 -2.19 -4.20
CA ILE A 62 -9.34 -2.58 -2.81
C ILE A 62 -10.51 -1.75 -2.29
N TRP A 63 -11.62 -2.42 -2.00
CA TRP A 63 -12.79 -1.82 -1.38
C TRP A 63 -12.85 -2.18 0.09
N LYS A 64 -13.24 -1.23 0.93
CA LYS A 64 -13.35 -1.41 2.38
C LYS A 64 -14.80 -1.23 2.80
N LYS A 65 -15.29 -2.17 3.59
CA LYS A 65 -16.60 -2.09 4.24
C LYS A 65 -16.38 -1.93 5.74
N GLU A 66 -16.89 -0.84 6.31
CA GLU A 66 -16.83 -0.60 7.75
C GLU A 66 -18.04 -1.25 8.42
N TYR A 67 -17.81 -1.83 9.61
CA TYR A 67 -18.83 -2.47 10.43
C TYR A 67 -18.88 -1.74 11.77
N TYR A 68 -20.02 -1.12 12.07
CA TYR A 68 -20.21 -0.30 13.26
C TYR A 68 -20.91 -1.07 14.39
N LYS A 69 -20.77 -0.60 15.63
CA LYS A 69 -21.34 -1.25 16.82
C LYS A 69 -22.87 -1.40 16.78
N ASN A 70 -23.55 -0.50 16.08
CA ASN A 70 -25.01 -0.52 15.90
C ASN A 70 -25.47 -1.46 14.76
N GLN A 71 -24.64 -2.43 14.38
CA GLN A 71 -24.90 -3.39 13.30
C GLN A 71 -25.04 -2.76 11.90
N LYS A 72 -24.83 -1.45 11.75
CA LYS A 72 -24.74 -0.82 10.44
C LYS A 72 -23.43 -1.19 9.77
N SER A 73 -23.47 -1.29 8.45
CA SER A 73 -22.27 -1.49 7.65
C SER A 73 -22.33 -0.70 6.36
N GLU A 74 -21.22 -0.05 6.00
CA GLU A 74 -21.17 0.85 4.86
C GLU A 74 -19.90 0.61 4.05
N TRP A 75 -20.05 0.64 2.73
CA TRP A 75 -18.89 0.67 1.84
C TRP A 75 -18.31 2.07 1.82
N LEU A 76 -17.01 2.17 2.09
CA LEU A 76 -16.31 3.44 1.92
C LEU A 76 -16.32 3.81 0.44
N LYS A 77 -16.76 5.03 0.13
CA LYS A 77 -16.74 5.60 -1.23
C LYS A 77 -15.33 5.67 -1.84
N GLY A 78 -14.30 5.52 -1.01
CA GLY A 78 -12.91 5.74 -1.38
C GLY A 78 -12.58 7.23 -1.39
N THR A 79 -11.29 7.54 -1.45
CA THR A 79 -10.80 8.91 -1.62
C THR A 79 -9.88 8.93 -2.82
N SER A 80 -10.24 9.71 -3.84
CA SER A 80 -9.35 9.95 -4.96
C SER A 80 -8.20 10.84 -4.47
N ILE A 81 -7.00 10.27 -4.38
CA ILE A 81 -5.79 11.04 -4.10
C ILE A 81 -5.46 11.79 -5.38
N ARG A 82 -5.84 13.07 -5.45
CA ARG A 82 -5.43 13.95 -6.54
C ARG A 82 -3.92 14.16 -6.44
N ILE A 83 -3.16 13.62 -7.39
CA ILE A 83 -1.74 13.93 -7.54
C ILE A 83 -1.69 15.34 -8.16
N LYS A 84 -1.22 16.34 -7.41
CA LYS A 84 -0.84 17.64 -7.97
C LYS A 84 0.45 17.51 -8.76
#